data_AF-A1RUH7-F1
#
_entry.id   AF-A1RUH7-F1
#
_cell.length_a   1.000
_cell.length_b   1.000
_cell.length_c   1.000
_cell.angle_alpha   90.00
_cell.angle_beta   90.00
_cell.angle_gamma   90.00
#
_symmetry.space_group_name_H-M   'P 1'
#
loop_
_entity.id
_entity.type
_entity.pdbx_description
1 polymer ?
#
loop_
_entity_poly.entity_id
_entity_poly.type
_entity_poly.pdbx_seq_one_letter_code
_entity_poly.pdbx_strand_id
1 'polypeptide(L)'
;MEVVTLESPEVDRCLDALLDLVCTCNLKTLLVARDGVVVLPEAYRGLRLEEAVEKVCDVCLILRGAGRTYVFSFFTIKMGVGNLAKLVAEVCGGSVQPPP
;
A
#
# COMPACT_ATOMS: atom_id res chain seq x y z
N MET A 1 -0.05 -8.86 12.48
CA MET A 1 -0.42 -8.40 11.14
C MET A 1 -1.18 -7.09 11.25
N GLU A 2 -0.55 -5.99 10.85
CA GLU A 2 -1.13 -4.65 10.77
C GLU A 2 -1.29 -4.29 9.29
N VAL A 3 -2.53 -4.17 8.82
CA VAL A 3 -2.84 -3.78 7.45
C VAL A 3 -3.76 -2.58 7.51
N VAL A 4 -3.36 -1.50 6.85
CA VAL A 4 -4.17 -0.29 6.73
C VAL A 4 -4.44 -0.04 5.26
N THR A 5 -5.68 0.34 4.93
CA THR A 5 -6.06 0.69 3.56
C THR A 5 -6.31 2.19 3.45
N LEU A 6 -5.66 2.79 2.46
CA LEU A 6 -5.87 4.16 2.01
C LEU A 6 -6.60 4.10 0.65
N GLU A 7 -7.84 4.59 0.62
CA GLU A 7 -8.62 4.71 -0.61
C GLU A 7 -8.47 6.14 -1.16
N SER A 8 -8.18 6.27 -2.45
CA SER A 8 -8.08 7.57 -3.12
C SER A 8 -8.60 7.54 -4.56
N PRO A 9 -9.39 8.52 -5.00
CA PRO A 9 -9.72 8.69 -6.41
C PRO A 9 -8.51 9.13 -7.25
N GLU A 10 -7.53 9.80 -6.64
CA GLU A 10 -6.27 10.25 -7.25
C GLU A 10 -5.09 9.40 -6.72
N VAL A 11 -5.04 8.14 -7.15
CA VAL A 11 -4.06 7.17 -6.64
C VAL A 11 -2.61 7.61 -6.88
N ASP A 12 -2.33 8.25 -8.01
CA ASP A 12 -0.97 8.67 -8.38
C ASP A 12 -0.45 9.77 -7.44
N ARG A 13 -1.31 10.70 -7.02
CA ARG A 13 -0.94 11.75 -6.05
C ARG A 13 -0.64 11.17 -4.67
N CYS A 14 -1.40 10.18 -4.21
CA CYS A 14 -1.12 9.50 -2.94
C CYS A 14 0.13 8.62 -3.03
N LEU A 15 0.40 8.04 -4.20
CA LEU A 15 1.61 7.26 -4.45
C LEU A 15 2.84 8.16 -4.36
N ASP A 16 2.82 9.32 -5.02
CA ASP A 16 3.92 10.30 -4.96
C ASP A 16 4.16 10.76 -3.51
N ALA A 17 3.10 11.16 -2.81
CA ALA A 17 3.19 11.55 -1.40
C ALA A 17 3.77 10.44 -0.51
N LEU A 18 3.40 9.17 -0.78
CA LEU A 18 3.99 8.04 -0.08
C LEU A 18 5.48 7.90 -0.34
N LEU A 19 5.89 7.92 -1.60
CA LEU A 19 7.28 7.75 -2.01
C LEU A 19 8.17 8.90 -1.53
N ASP A 20 7.63 10.10 -1.35
CA ASP A 20 8.34 11.24 -0.75
C ASP A 20 8.55 11.09 0.77
N LEU A 21 7.63 10.39 1.45
CA LEU A 21 7.66 10.21 2.91
C LEU A 21 8.40 8.95 3.35
N VAL A 22 8.37 7.90 2.52
CA VAL A 22 8.94 6.59 2.88
C VAL A 22 10.22 6.30 2.11
N CYS A 23 11.26 5.85 2.82
CA CYS A 23 12.43 5.30 2.13
C CYS A 23 12.04 3.97 1.50
N THR A 24 12.21 3.85 0.19
CA THR A 24 12.06 2.58 -0.55
C THR A 24 13.00 1.49 -0.02
N CYS A 25 14.14 1.89 0.56
CA CYS A 25 15.08 0.99 1.25
C CYS A 25 14.49 0.23 2.44
N ASN A 26 13.38 0.72 3.00
CA ASN A 26 12.70 0.12 4.14
C ASN A 26 11.52 -0.78 3.75
N LEU A 27 11.27 -0.93 2.44
CA LEU A 27 10.25 -1.85 1.93
C LEU A 27 10.82 -3.26 1.83
N LYS A 28 10.08 -4.24 2.39
CA LYS A 28 10.26 -5.66 2.08
C LYS A 28 9.91 -5.93 0.62
N THR A 29 8.79 -5.37 0.18
CA THR A 29 8.32 -5.43 -1.20
C THR A 29 7.29 -4.35 -1.47
N LEU A 30 7.15 -4.00 -2.75
CA LEU A 30 6.07 -3.18 -3.27
C LEU A 30 5.30 -4.00 -4.30
N LEU A 31 4.09 -4.44 -3.95
CA LEU A 31 3.20 -5.08 -4.91
C LEU A 31 2.44 -4.02 -5.70
N VAL A 32 2.27 -4.25 -6.99
CA VAL A 32 1.39 -3.48 -7.85
C VAL A 32 0.38 -4.46 -8.44
N ALA A 33 -0.90 -4.18 -8.23
CA ALA A 33 -2.00 -4.95 -8.77
C ALA A 33 -2.92 -4.08 -9.63
N ARG A 34 -3.52 -4.72 -10.63
CA ARG A 34 -4.58 -4.16 -11.48
C ARG A 34 -5.75 -5.11 -11.46
N ASP A 35 -6.94 -4.57 -11.21
CA ASP A 35 -8.19 -5.34 -11.16
C ASP A 35 -8.10 -6.57 -10.25
N GLY A 36 -7.42 -6.42 -9.11
CA GLY A 36 -7.26 -7.48 -8.10
C GLY A 36 -6.16 -8.51 -8.39
N VAL A 37 -5.41 -8.39 -9.49
CA VAL A 37 -4.33 -9.32 -9.86
C VAL A 37 -2.98 -8.61 -9.83
N VAL A 38 -1.98 -9.24 -9.22
CA VAL A 38 -0.63 -8.69 -9.12
C VAL A 38 0.06 -8.70 -10.49
N VAL A 39 0.55 -7.54 -10.92
CA VAL A 39 1.32 -7.37 -12.16
C VAL A 39 2.82 -7.22 -11.91
N LEU A 40 3.19 -6.72 -10.71
CA LEU A 40 4.56 -6.57 -10.22
C LEU A 40 4.64 -6.81 -8.71
N PRO A 41 5.80 -7.28 -8.20
CA PRO A 41 6.99 -7.71 -8.94
C PRO A 41 6.80 -9.12 -9.55
N GLU A 42 7.73 -9.56 -10.40
CA GLU A 42 7.66 -10.84 -11.12
C GLU A 42 7.39 -12.05 -10.20
N ALA A 43 8.01 -12.06 -9.02
CA ALA A 43 7.90 -13.16 -8.04
C ALA A 43 6.45 -13.44 -7.59
N TYR A 44 5.54 -12.47 -7.72
CA TYR A 44 4.14 -12.59 -7.34
C TYR A 44 3.18 -12.35 -8.52
N ARG A 45 3.70 -12.20 -9.75
CA ARG A 45 2.87 -11.88 -10.92
C ARG A 45 1.83 -12.99 -11.14
N GLY A 46 0.59 -12.57 -11.42
CA GLY A 46 -0.53 -13.46 -11.69
C GLY A 46 -1.24 -13.99 -10.44
N LEU A 47 -0.70 -13.76 -9.24
CA LEU A 47 -1.41 -14.06 -8.00
C LEU A 47 -2.57 -13.10 -7.78
N ARG A 48 -3.63 -13.59 -7.11
CA ARG A 48 -4.68 -12.71 -6.59
C ARG A 48 -4.10 -11.83 -5.49
N LEU A 49 -4.57 -10.58 -5.42
CA LEU A 49 -4.07 -9.60 -4.44
C LEU A 49 -4.19 -10.12 -3.01
N GLU A 50 -5.30 -10.80 -2.65
CA GLU A 50 -5.48 -11.37 -1.31
C GLU A 50 -4.40 -12.40 -0.98
N GLU A 51 -4.15 -13.34 -1.90
CA GLU A 51 -3.12 -14.38 -1.74
C GLU A 51 -1.71 -13.78 -1.62
N ALA A 52 -1.44 -12.72 -2.38
CA ALA A 52 -0.15 -12.04 -2.32
C ALA A 52 0.02 -11.26 -1.00
N VAL A 53 -1.04 -10.58 -0.53
CA VAL A 53 -1.06 -9.88 0.76
C VAL A 53 -0.77 -10.85 1.91
N GLU A 54 -1.44 -12.02 1.95
CA GLU A 54 -1.19 -13.04 2.98
C GLU A 54 0.27 -13.52 3.01
N LYS A 55 0.95 -13.56 1.85
CA LYS A 55 2.36 -13.98 1.75
C LYS A 55 3.35 -12.91 2.21
N VAL A 56 3.04 -11.63 2.04
CA VAL A 56 4.03 -10.55 2.20
C VAL A 56 3.72 -9.58 3.35
N CYS A 57 2.49 -9.57 3.86
CA CYS A 57 2.06 -8.57 4.83
C CYS A 57 2.19 -9.04 6.27
N ASP A 58 3.13 -8.38 6.97
CA ASP A 58 3.15 -8.33 8.43
C ASP A 58 2.80 -6.92 8.91
N VAL A 59 3.40 -5.90 8.29
CA VAL A 59 3.03 -4.49 8.41
C VAL A 59 2.89 -3.91 6.99
N CYS A 60 1.68 -3.57 6.58
CA CYS A 60 1.37 -3.15 5.22
C CYS A 60 0.47 -1.91 5.15
N LEU A 61 0.77 -1.06 4.16
CA LEU A 61 -0.14 -0.03 3.68
C LEU A 61 -0.64 -0.41 2.29
N ILE A 62 -1.95 -0.54 2.14
CA ILE A 62 -2.61 -0.77 0.86
C ILE A 62 -3.14 0.57 0.36
N LEU A 63 -2.66 1.05 -0.77
CA LEU A 63 -3.22 2.20 -1.48
C LEU A 63 -4.07 1.69 -2.64
N ARG A 64 -5.37 2.01 -2.63
CA ARG A 64 -6.33 1.58 -3.67
C ARG A 64 -6.98 2.80 -4.34
N GLY A 65 -7.13 2.72 -5.66
CA GLY A 65 -7.80 3.75 -6.44
C GLY A 65 -7.85 3.44 -7.93
N ALA A 66 -8.96 3.75 -8.59
CA ALA A 66 -9.14 3.65 -10.05
C ALA A 66 -8.64 2.30 -10.66
N GLY A 67 -9.03 1.17 -10.06
CA GLY A 67 -8.65 -0.18 -10.51
C GLY A 67 -7.19 -0.57 -10.25
N ARG A 68 -6.39 0.32 -9.67
CA ARG A 68 -4.99 0.10 -9.29
C ARG A 68 -4.88 -0.09 -7.78
N THR A 69 -4.01 -0.99 -7.37
CA THR A 69 -3.69 -1.19 -5.96
C THR A 69 -2.18 -1.32 -5.78
N TYR A 70 -1.65 -0.61 -4.80
CA TYR A 70 -0.25 -0.66 -4.39
C TYR A 70 -0.18 -1.19 -2.96
N VAL A 71 0.65 -2.20 -2.71
CA VAL A 71 0.86 -2.74 -1.36
C VAL A 71 2.29 -2.49 -0.95
N PHE A 72 2.47 -1.56 -0.01
CA PHE A 72 3.74 -1.27 0.61
C PHE A 72 3.91 -2.19 1.81
N SER A 73 4.75 -3.22 1.69
CA SER A 73 5.13 -4.08 2.80
C SER A 73 6.43 -3.58 3.41
N PHE A 74 6.42 -3.28 4.71
CA PHE A 74 7.55 -2.65 5.40
C PHE A 74 8.36 -3.67 6.24
N PHE A 75 9.67 -3.44 6.37
CA PHE A 75 10.49 -4.11 7.39
C PHE A 75 10.10 -3.68 8.79
N THR A 76 9.98 -2.36 8.97
CA THR A 76 9.57 -1.71 10.21
C THR A 76 9.03 -0.32 9.88
N ILE A 77 8.13 0.25 10.69
CA ILE A 77 7.73 1.65 10.53
C ILE A 77 7.53 2.30 11.89
N LYS A 78 8.48 3.13 12.32
CA LYS A 78 8.50 3.67 13.69
C LYS A 78 7.28 4.54 14.03
N MET A 79 6.77 5.29 13.06
CA MET A 79 5.59 6.14 13.28
C MET A 79 4.28 5.34 13.33
N GLY A 80 4.28 4.06 12.97
CA GLY A 80 3.08 3.23 12.80
C GLY A 80 2.44 3.43 11.43
N VAL A 81 1.92 2.35 10.83
CA VAL A 81 1.42 2.40 9.45
C VAL A 81 0.11 3.19 9.37
N GLY A 82 -0.71 3.16 10.42
CA GLY A 82 -1.93 3.97 10.51
C GLY A 82 -1.66 5.48 10.56
N ASN A 83 -0.60 5.93 11.23
CA ASN A 83 -0.24 7.35 11.26
C ASN A 83 0.34 7.80 9.92
N LEU A 84 1.15 6.96 9.26
CA LEU A 84 1.60 7.22 7.89
C LEU A 84 0.38 7.37 6.95
N ALA A 85 -0.57 6.46 7.02
CA ALA A 85 -1.77 6.48 6.17
C ALA A 85 -2.57 7.78 6.34
N LYS A 86 -2.77 8.23 7.58
CA LYS A 86 -3.46 9.50 7.89
C LYS A 86 -2.71 10.70 7.31
N LEU A 87 -1.40 10.76 7.50
CA LEU A 87 -0.59 11.87 7.00
C LEU A 87 -0.59 11.93 5.46
N VAL A 88 -0.49 10.78 4.79
CA VAL A 88 -0.62 10.71 3.33
C VAL A 88 -2.02 11.13 2.87
N ALA A 89 -3.07 10.65 3.54
CA ALA A 89 -4.46 11.02 3.24
C ALA A 89 -4.67 12.53 3.28
N GLU A 90 -4.11 13.22 4.27
CA GLU A 90 -4.17 14.69 4.40
C GLU A 90 -3.48 15.40 3.22
N VAL A 91 -2.37 14.86 2.71
CA VAL A 91 -1.61 15.46 1.58
C VAL A 91 -2.30 15.24 0.23
N CYS A 92 -2.84 14.04 0.01
CA CYS A 92 -3.38 13.63 -1.30
C CYS A 92 -4.90 13.68 -1.41
N GLY A 93 -5.63 13.98 -0.33
CA GLY A 93 -7.10 13.98 -0.31
C GLY A 93 -7.71 12.57 -0.27
N GLY A 94 -6.96 11.59 0.23
CA GLY A 94 -7.41 10.21 0.40
C GLY A 94 -8.23 9.99 1.67
N SER A 95 -8.68 8.75 1.88
CA SER A 95 -9.41 8.33 3.08
C SER A 95 -8.85 7.03 3.65
N VAL A 96 -8.52 7.03 4.95
CA VAL A 96 -8.09 5.81 5.64
C VAL A 96 -9.32 5.01 6.02
N GLN A 97 -9.38 3.76 5.56
CA GLN A 97 -10.46 2.85 5.91
C GLN A 97 -10.20 2.25 7.29
N PRO A 98 -11.26 2.08 8.11
CA PRO A 98 -11.14 1.35 9.35
C PRO A 98 -10.68 -0.09 9.07
N PRO A 99 -9.92 -0.70 10.00
CA PRO A 99 -9.63 -2.13 9.88
C PRO A 99 -10.95 -2.92 9.84
N PRO A 100 -11.01 -4.02 9.07
CA PRO A 100 -12.16 -4.92 9.08
C PRO A 100 -12.39 -5.57 10.45
#